data_AF-A0A937B4E0-F1
#
_entry.id   AF-A0A937B4E0-F1
#
_cell.length_a   1.000
_cell.length_b   1.000
_cell.length_c   1.000
_cell.angle_alpha   90.00
_cell.angle_beta   90.00
_cell.angle_gamma   90.00
#
_symmetry.space_group_name_H-M   'P 1'
#
loop_
_entity.id
_entity.type
_entity.pdbx_description
1 polymer ?
#
loop_
_entity_poly.entity_id
_entity_poly.type
_entity_poly.pdbx_seq_one_letter_code
_entity_poly.pdbx_strand_id
1 'polypeptide(L)'
;YLLALGCAITWSLYSVLSRRLGETPTDAVAAFCAVSAILSLACHLTFEQTAWPATPASWLAVLALGLGPAGSAFYFWDHAVKHGDIRALGALSYATPILSTAILVVCGLAEPTGVLLVAALFVTVGAVLASRDLWMR
;
A
#
# COMPACT_ATOMS: atom_id res chain seq x y z
N TYR A 1 -13.73 -7.69 11.25
CA TYR A 1 -12.70 -6.84 11.85
C TYR A 1 -11.43 -7.58 12.29
N LEU A 2 -11.49 -8.83 12.81
CA LEU A 2 -10.28 -9.56 13.21
C LEU A 2 -9.23 -9.73 12.09
N LEU A 3 -9.66 -10.08 10.88
CA LEU A 3 -8.74 -10.19 9.73
C LEU A 3 -8.08 -8.85 9.35
N ALA A 4 -8.84 -7.74 9.44
CA ALA A 4 -8.31 -6.41 9.19
C ALA A 4 -7.25 -6.02 10.24
N LEU A 5 -7.51 -6.34 11.52
CA LEU A 5 -6.53 -6.15 12.60
C LEU A 5 -5.28 -7.01 12.37
N GLY A 6 -5.46 -8.28 12.00
CA GLY A 6 -4.35 -9.18 11.65
C GLY A 6 -3.51 -8.64 10.51
N CYS A 7 -4.14 -8.13 9.44
CA CYS A 7 -3.46 -7.47 8.32
C CYS A 7 -2.65 -6.26 8.79
N ALA A 8 -3.24 -5.37 9.60
CA ALA A 8 -2.56 -4.19 10.12
C ALA A 8 -1.34 -4.56 10.99
N ILE A 9 -1.47 -5.58 11.84
CA ILE A 9 -0.37 -6.08 12.67
C ILE A 9 0.73 -6.68 11.79
N THR A 10 0.40 -7.55 10.84
CA THR A 10 1.41 -8.17 9.95
C THR A 10 2.16 -7.12 9.13
N TRP A 11 1.46 -6.14 8.55
CA TRP A 11 2.09 -5.09 7.74
C TRP A 11 2.98 -4.15 8.56
N SER A 12 2.51 -3.74 9.75
CA SER A 12 3.30 -2.88 10.64
C SER A 12 4.53 -3.60 11.18
N LEU A 13 4.41 -4.88 11.56
CA LEU A 13 5.56 -5.70 11.98
C LEU A 13 6.56 -5.87 10.84
N TYR A 14 6.11 -6.22 9.64
CA TYR A 14 6.98 -6.30 8.45
C TYR A 14 7.77 -5.00 8.25
N SER A 15 7.08 -3.86 8.29
CA SER A 15 7.71 -2.55 8.07
C SER A 15 8.73 -2.21 9.17
N VAL A 16 8.43 -2.46 10.43
CA VAL A 16 9.36 -2.15 11.53
C VAL A 16 10.52 -3.14 11.59
N LEU A 17 10.28 -4.42 11.33
CA LEU A 17 11.31 -5.47 11.37
C LEU A 17 12.24 -5.42 10.16
N SER A 18 11.74 -5.05 8.96
CA SER A 18 12.58 -4.92 7.76
C SER A 18 13.74 -3.93 7.97
N ARG A 19 13.53 -2.86 8.75
CA ARG A 19 14.60 -1.93 9.14
C ARG A 19 15.75 -2.60 9.89
N ARG A 20 15.48 -3.64 10.68
CA ARG A 20 16.53 -4.42 11.39
C ARG A 20 17.31 -5.34 10.45
N LEU A 21 16.77 -5.62 9.27
CA LEU A 21 17.37 -6.43 8.22
C LEU A 21 17.99 -5.57 7.11
N GLY A 22 18.45 -4.36 7.46
CA GLY A 22 18.90 -3.32 6.53
C GLY A 22 20.03 -3.72 5.57
N GLU A 23 20.82 -4.75 5.92
CA GLU A 23 21.87 -5.29 5.06
C GLU A 23 21.35 -6.19 3.94
N THR A 24 20.07 -6.58 3.97
CA THR A 24 19.48 -7.43 2.93
C THR A 24 19.29 -6.61 1.65
N PRO A 25 19.83 -7.05 0.50
CA PRO A 25 19.63 -6.36 -0.78
C PRO A 25 18.15 -6.17 -1.08
N THR A 26 17.76 -5.00 -1.56
CA THR A 26 16.38 -4.70 -1.96
C THR A 26 15.89 -5.63 -3.08
N ASP A 27 16.80 -6.25 -3.83
CA ASP A 27 16.47 -7.31 -4.82
C ASP A 27 15.74 -8.51 -4.20
N ALA A 28 15.86 -8.73 -2.88
CA ALA A 28 15.10 -9.73 -2.16
C ALA A 28 13.57 -9.51 -2.21
N VAL A 29 13.12 -8.27 -2.48
CA VAL A 29 11.70 -7.94 -2.68
C VAL A 29 11.11 -8.76 -3.83
N ALA A 30 11.85 -9.01 -4.91
CA ALA A 30 11.39 -9.88 -6.00
C ALA A 30 11.02 -11.27 -5.50
N ALA A 31 11.86 -11.85 -4.64
CA ALA A 31 11.63 -13.18 -4.08
C ALA A 31 10.41 -13.18 -3.15
N PHE A 32 10.24 -12.15 -2.32
CA PHE A 32 9.06 -12.03 -1.45
C PHE A 32 7.77 -11.88 -2.26
N CYS A 33 7.78 -11.07 -3.33
CA CYS A 33 6.67 -10.94 -4.26
C CYS A 33 6.37 -12.26 -4.98
N ALA A 34 7.40 -13.00 -5.42
CA ALA A 34 7.22 -14.29 -6.08
C ALA A 34 6.62 -15.35 -5.15
N VAL A 35 7.11 -15.47 -3.91
CA VAL A 35 6.53 -16.36 -2.90
C VAL A 35 5.09 -15.97 -2.60
N SER A 36 4.82 -14.67 -2.44
CA SER A 36 3.46 -14.16 -2.21
C SER A 36 2.52 -14.47 -3.38
N ALA A 37 3.00 -14.40 -4.62
CA ALA A 37 2.24 -14.75 -5.81
C ALA A 37 1.91 -16.25 -5.86
N ILE A 38 2.86 -17.13 -5.51
CA ILE A 38 2.64 -18.58 -5.43
C ILE A 38 1.61 -18.91 -4.35
N LEU A 39 1.75 -18.34 -3.15
CA LEU A 39 0.80 -18.54 -2.06
C LEU A 39 -0.60 -18.00 -2.43
N SER A 40 -0.66 -16.84 -3.09
CA SER A 40 -1.91 -16.27 -3.58
C SER A 40 -2.56 -17.15 -4.64
N LEU A 41 -1.78 -17.75 -5.54
CA LEU A 41 -2.27 -18.71 -6.53
C LEU A 41 -2.83 -19.97 -5.86
N ALA A 42 -2.14 -20.50 -4.84
CA ALA A 42 -2.64 -21.65 -4.07
C ALA A 42 -3.99 -21.31 -3.41
N CYS A 43 -4.09 -20.13 -2.76
CA CYS A 43 -5.35 -19.65 -2.18
C CYS A 43 -6.45 -19.46 -3.23
N HIS A 44 -6.13 -18.89 -4.39
CA HIS A 44 -7.08 -18.71 -5.49
C HIS A 44 -7.69 -20.04 -5.93
N LEU A 45 -6.85 -21.05 -6.17
CA LEU A 45 -7.29 -22.38 -6.60
C LEU A 45 -8.15 -23.11 -5.55
N THR A 46 -7.99 -22.79 -4.26
CA THR A 46 -8.76 -23.43 -3.18
C THR A 46 -10.04 -22.68 -2.81
N PHE A 47 -10.08 -21.36 -2.94
CA PHE A 47 -11.14 -20.53 -2.35
C PHE A 47 -11.92 -19.67 -3.35
N GLU A 48 -11.39 -19.42 -4.54
CA GLU A 48 -11.98 -18.45 -5.49
C GLU A 48 -12.48 -19.12 -6.78
N GLN A 49 -13.44 -18.48 -7.43
CA GLN A 49 -13.82 -18.82 -8.80
C GLN A 49 -12.87 -18.14 -9.78
N THR A 50 -12.30 -18.91 -10.71
CA THR A 50 -11.39 -18.36 -11.72
C THR A 50 -12.15 -17.51 -12.74
N ALA A 51 -11.79 -16.23 -12.81
CA ALA A 51 -12.27 -15.29 -13.83
C ALA A 51 -11.08 -14.64 -14.54
N TRP A 52 -11.05 -14.75 -15.87
CA TRP A 52 -9.98 -14.16 -16.68
C TRP A 52 -10.34 -12.73 -17.13
N PRO A 53 -9.35 -11.84 -17.30
CA PRO A 53 -9.59 -10.51 -17.86
C PRO A 53 -10.22 -10.60 -19.25
N ALA A 54 -11.39 -9.98 -19.43
CA ALA A 54 -12.22 -10.13 -20.63
C ALA A 54 -11.73 -9.29 -21.83
N THR A 55 -10.90 -8.27 -21.60
CA THR A 55 -10.48 -7.32 -22.64
C THR A 55 -8.97 -7.06 -22.61
N PRO A 56 -8.36 -6.64 -23.74
CA PRO A 56 -6.96 -6.21 -23.76
C PRO A 56 -6.67 -5.08 -22.77
N ALA A 57 -7.61 -4.17 -22.56
CA ALA A 57 -7.48 -3.09 -21.56
C ALA A 57 -7.37 -3.64 -20.13
N SER A 58 -8.14 -4.67 -19.77
CA SER A 58 -8.03 -5.32 -18.46
C SER A 58 -6.70 -6.04 -18.27
N TRP A 59 -6.12 -6.62 -19.33
CA TRP A 59 -4.77 -7.18 -19.29
C TRP A 59 -3.69 -6.11 -19.12
N LEU A 60 -3.82 -4.98 -19.82
CA LEU A 60 -2.92 -3.84 -19.63
C LEU A 60 -3.01 -3.30 -18.20
N ALA A 61 -4.21 -3.27 -17.60
CA ALA A 61 -4.38 -2.88 -16.21
C ALA A 61 -3.67 -3.85 -15.24
N VAL A 62 -3.77 -5.18 -15.46
CA VAL A 62 -3.03 -6.18 -14.68
C VAL A 62 -1.51 -5.96 -14.78
N LEU A 63 -0.99 -5.73 -15.99
CA LEU A 63 0.44 -5.44 -16.19
C LEU A 63 0.85 -4.12 -15.51
N ALA A 64 0.05 -3.07 -15.64
CA ALA A 64 0.30 -1.78 -15.01
C ALA A 64 0.31 -1.87 -13.47
N LEU A 65 -0.62 -2.65 -12.89
CA LEU A 65 -0.65 -2.93 -11.46
C LEU A 65 0.62 -3.68 -11.02
N GLY A 66 1.02 -4.71 -11.76
CA GLY A 66 2.23 -5.49 -11.49
C GLY A 66 3.52 -4.68 -11.56
N LEU A 67 3.66 -3.80 -12.56
CA LEU A 67 4.85 -2.95 -12.71
C LEU A 67 4.88 -1.79 -11.70
N GLY A 68 3.72 -1.22 -11.41
CA GLY A 68 3.59 -0.06 -10.52
C GLY A 68 3.28 -0.46 -9.07
N PRO A 69 2.02 -0.31 -8.60
CA PRO A 69 1.65 -0.47 -7.19
C PRO A 69 1.98 -1.83 -6.55
N ALA A 70 1.94 -2.93 -7.31
CA ALA A 70 2.20 -4.27 -6.79
C ALA A 70 3.65 -4.74 -6.99
N GLY A 71 4.47 -3.95 -7.70
CA GLY A 71 5.88 -4.25 -7.98
C GLY A 71 6.81 -3.16 -7.48
N SER A 72 7.08 -2.15 -8.32
CA SER A 72 8.04 -1.06 -8.01
C SER A 72 7.76 -0.35 -6.69
N ALA A 73 6.49 -0.19 -6.30
CA ALA A 73 6.15 0.43 -5.02
C ALA A 73 6.74 -0.31 -3.80
N PHE A 74 6.85 -1.64 -3.84
CA PHE A 74 7.48 -2.42 -2.76
C PHE A 74 8.98 -2.19 -2.67
N TYR A 75 9.67 -1.97 -3.81
CA TYR A 75 11.09 -1.61 -3.81
C TYR A 75 11.31 -0.23 -3.19
N PHE A 76 10.49 0.76 -3.57
CA PHE A 76 10.55 2.09 -2.96
C PHE A 76 10.23 2.04 -1.48
N TRP A 77 9.23 1.24 -1.08
CA TRP A 77 8.87 1.06 0.32
C TRP A 77 10.00 0.41 1.14
N ASP A 78 10.58 -0.69 0.66
CA ASP A 78 11.69 -1.37 1.34
C ASP A 78 12.91 -0.45 1.49
N HIS A 79 13.27 0.26 0.41
CA HIS A 79 14.35 1.25 0.45
C HIS A 79 14.06 2.35 1.48
N ALA A 80 12.84 2.92 1.45
CA ALA A 80 12.45 3.99 2.36
C ALA A 80 12.43 3.53 3.82
N VAL A 81 11.90 2.35 4.12
CA VAL A 81 11.85 1.79 5.48
C VAL A 81 13.24 1.58 6.07
N LYS A 82 14.18 1.09 5.24
CA LYS A 82 15.57 0.81 5.66
C LYS A 82 16.39 2.08 5.84
N HIS A 83 16.26 3.07 4.94
CA HIS A 83 17.15 4.24 4.88
C HIS A 83 16.52 5.55 5.38
N GLY A 84 15.19 5.67 5.35
CA GLY A 84 14.46 6.88 5.72
C GLY A 84 14.06 6.94 7.20
N ASP A 85 13.28 7.97 7.54
CA ASP A 85 12.61 8.04 8.85
C ASP A 85 11.30 7.25 8.81
N ILE A 86 11.27 6.13 9.51
CA ILE A 86 10.11 5.24 9.56
C ILE A 86 8.87 5.90 10.18
N ARG A 87 9.04 6.88 11.09
CA ARG A 87 7.94 7.64 11.66
C ARG A 87 7.35 8.58 10.60
N ALA A 88 8.22 9.21 9.79
CA ALA A 88 7.78 10.03 8.65
C ALA A 88 6.97 9.21 7.67
N LEU A 89 7.48 8.03 7.31
CA LEU A 89 6.82 7.12 6.37
C LEU A 89 5.47 6.63 6.89
N GLY A 90 5.39 6.29 8.18
CA GLY A 90 4.13 5.93 8.81
C GLY A 90 3.09 7.05 8.73
N ALA A 91 3.51 8.31 8.97
CA ALA A 91 2.60 9.44 8.86
C ALA A 91 2.22 9.77 7.41
N LEU A 92 3.17 9.76 6.48
CA LEU A 92 2.92 9.98 5.05
C LEU A 92 2.00 8.91 4.46
N SER A 93 1.98 7.69 5.02
CA SER A 93 1.08 6.62 4.59
C SER A 93 -0.40 6.98 4.72
N TYR A 94 -0.76 7.91 5.62
CA TYR A 94 -2.13 8.43 5.74
C TYR A 94 -2.52 9.37 4.60
N ALA A 95 -1.59 9.80 3.75
CA ALA A 95 -1.93 10.49 2.50
C ALA A 95 -2.56 9.55 1.47
N THR A 96 -2.30 8.25 1.54
CA THR A 96 -2.82 7.23 0.61
C THR A 96 -4.34 7.30 0.40
N PRO A 97 -5.20 7.25 1.44
CA PRO A 97 -6.65 7.34 1.26
C PRO A 97 -7.11 8.68 0.67
N ILE A 98 -6.41 9.79 0.94
CA ILE A 98 -6.76 11.11 0.41
C ILE A 98 -6.42 11.17 -1.08
N LEU A 99 -5.21 10.74 -1.44
CA LEU A 99 -4.74 10.71 -2.83
C LEU A 99 -5.56 9.73 -3.69
N SER A 100 -5.86 8.53 -3.18
CA SER A 100 -6.68 7.56 -3.94
C SER A 100 -8.07 8.12 -4.23
N THR A 101 -8.68 8.76 -3.24
CA THR A 101 -9.98 9.42 -3.37
C THR A 101 -9.92 10.58 -4.37
N ALA A 102 -8.90 11.43 -4.29
CA ALA A 102 -8.72 12.54 -5.23
C ALA A 102 -8.57 12.04 -6.67
N ILE A 103 -7.78 10.97 -6.88
CA ILE A 103 -7.63 10.33 -8.20
C ILE A 103 -8.98 9.80 -8.69
N LEU A 104 -9.76 9.13 -7.84
CA LEU A 104 -11.10 8.63 -8.21
C LEU A 104 -12.04 9.77 -8.64
N VAL A 105 -12.04 10.89 -7.93
CA VAL A 105 -12.85 12.08 -8.29
C VAL A 105 -12.40 12.66 -9.62
N VAL A 106 -11.09 12.85 -9.82
CA VAL A 106 -10.53 13.39 -11.08
C VAL A 106 -10.83 12.48 -12.27
N CYS A 107 -10.80 11.16 -12.07
CA CYS A 107 -11.17 10.19 -13.09
C CYS A 107 -12.69 10.05 -13.31
N GLY A 108 -13.52 10.77 -12.55
CA GLY A 108 -14.98 10.67 -12.64
C GLY A 108 -15.57 9.37 -12.08
N LEU A 109 -14.80 8.65 -11.25
CA LEU A 109 -15.19 7.37 -10.63
C LEU A 109 -15.77 7.54 -9.21
N ALA A 110 -15.74 8.76 -8.66
CA ALA A 110 -16.36 9.09 -7.38
C ALA A 110 -16.93 10.52 -7.42
N GLU A 111 -18.08 10.73 -6.77
CA GLU A 111 -18.66 12.07 -6.63
C GLU A 111 -18.00 12.84 -5.47
N PRO A 112 -17.64 14.12 -5.68
CA PRO A 112 -17.10 14.96 -4.62
C PRO A 112 -18.21 15.37 -3.64
N THR A 113 -18.49 14.53 -2.65
CA THR A 113 -19.48 14.83 -1.61
C THR A 113 -18.86 15.62 -0.45
N GLY A 114 -19.69 16.40 0.27
CA GLY A 114 -19.25 17.09 1.49
C GLY A 114 -18.74 16.14 2.57
N VAL A 115 -19.30 14.92 2.65
CA VAL A 115 -18.84 13.86 3.58
C VAL A 115 -17.42 13.41 3.25
N LEU A 116 -17.11 13.27 1.96
CA LEU A 116 -15.77 12.90 1.49
C LEU A 116 -14.72 13.94 1.87
N LEU A 117 -15.06 15.23 1.73
CA LEU A 117 -14.20 16.34 2.15
C LEU A 117 -13.94 16.32 3.65
N VAL A 118 -14.97 16.10 4.47
CA VAL A 118 -14.83 16.00 5.93
C VAL A 118 -14.00 14.78 6.34
N ALA A 119 -14.21 13.63 5.70
CA ALA A 119 -13.42 12.42 5.94
C ALA A 119 -11.95 12.62 5.58
N ALA A 120 -11.67 13.20 4.40
CA ALA A 120 -10.31 13.54 3.98
C ALA A 120 -9.65 14.52 4.95
N LEU A 121 -10.39 15.52 5.44
CA LEU A 121 -9.91 16.47 6.45
C LEU A 121 -9.53 15.76 7.75
N PHE A 122 -10.38 14.87 8.29
CA PHE A 122 -10.07 14.14 9.52
C PHE A 122 -8.87 13.21 9.38
N VAL A 123 -8.72 12.52 8.24
CA VAL A 123 -7.53 11.70 7.98
C VAL A 123 -6.28 12.58 7.88
N THR A 124 -6.37 13.73 7.21
CA THR A 124 -5.25 14.69 7.11
C THR A 124 -4.84 15.21 8.47
N VAL A 125 -5.80 15.62 9.31
CA VAL A 125 -5.55 16.10 10.67
C VAL A 125 -4.92 14.99 11.52
N GLY A 126 -5.45 13.77 11.46
CA GLY A 126 -4.87 12.62 12.14
C GLY A 126 -3.42 12.34 11.72
N ALA A 127 -3.13 12.42 10.42
CA ALA A 127 -1.79 12.25 9.86
C ALA A 127 -0.81 13.34 10.35
N VAL A 128 -1.23 14.60 10.34
CA VAL A 128 -0.44 15.76 10.82
C VAL A 128 -0.17 15.63 12.31
N LEU A 129 -1.17 15.29 13.11
CA LEU A 129 -1.00 15.06 14.55
C LEU A 129 -0.04 13.90 14.82
N ALA A 130 -0.15 12.79 14.08
CA ALA A 130 0.75 11.64 14.21
C ALA A 130 2.19 11.95 13.76
N SER A 131 2.39 12.91 12.84
CA SER A 131 3.71 13.37 12.39
C SER A 131 4.27 14.57 13.16
N ARG A 132 3.56 15.12 14.15
CA ARG A 132 3.97 16.36 14.83
C ARG A 132 5.42 16.30 15.37
N ASP A 133 5.84 15.15 15.89
CA ASP A 133 7.19 14.94 16.43
C ASP A 133 8.30 14.98 15.36
N LEU A 134 7.96 14.84 14.07
CA LEU A 134 8.92 15.01 12.97
C LEU A 134 9.19 16.47 12.63
N TRP A 135 8.20 17.34 12.82
CA TRP A 135 8.29 18.76 12.47
C TRP A 135 8.91 19.60 13.59
N MET A 136 8.94 19.08 14.82
CA MET A 136 9.53 19.75 15.98
C MET A 136 10.98 19.32 16.27
N ARG A 137 11.64 18.64 15.32
CA ARG A 137 13.07 18.29 15.37
C ARG A 137 13.87 19.24 14.49
#